data_AF-A0A1V0U443-F1
#
_entry.id   AF-A0A1V0U443-F1
#
_cell.length_a   1.000
_cell.length_b   1.000
_cell.length_c   1.000
_cell.angle_alpha   90.00
_cell.angle_beta   90.00
_cell.angle_gamma   90.00
#
_symmetry.space_group_name_H-M   'P 1'
#
loop_
_entity.id
_entity.type
_entity.pdbx_description
1 polymer ?
#
loop_
_entity_poly.entity_id
_entity_poly.type
_entity_poly.pdbx_seq_one_letter_code
_entity_poly.pdbx_strand_id
1 'polypeptide(L)'
;MHVAEEIRAEAVALIDRHARGAWKPHDADRRAAVALFRFLETGLPLTGEQIRSALVHTEPPAGASEGLRALLRATAALLDDTAVADGPAGRDAVDHVCLLLDALALARPDGT
;
A
#
# COMPACT_ATOMS: atom_id res chain seq x y z
N MET A 1 -7.54 16.30 -7.51
CA MET A 1 -6.32 16.60 -6.71
C MET A 1 -6.46 16.15 -5.25
N HIS A 2 -7.66 16.17 -4.66
CA HIS A 2 -7.88 15.72 -3.27
C HIS A 2 -7.51 14.24 -3.01
N VAL A 3 -7.85 13.33 -3.94
CA VAL A 3 -7.63 11.89 -3.77
C VAL A 3 -6.14 11.54 -3.58
N ALA A 4 -5.23 12.17 -4.32
CA ALA A 4 -3.80 11.92 -4.17
C ALA A 4 -3.28 12.40 -2.80
N GLU A 5 -3.78 13.54 -2.30
CA GLU A 5 -3.42 14.07 -1.00
C GLU A 5 -3.94 13.19 0.14
N GLU A 6 -5.15 12.66 0.01
CA GLU A 6 -5.74 11.69 0.96
C GLU A 6 -4.94 10.39 1.02
N ILE A 7 -4.59 9.83 -0.16
CA ILE A 7 -3.77 8.62 -0.26
C ILE A 7 -2.43 8.84 0.44
N ARG A 8 -1.76 9.95 0.16
CA ARG A 8 -0.51 10.31 0.83
C ARG A 8 -0.69 10.44 2.34
N ALA A 9 -1.69 11.17 2.79
CA ALA A 9 -1.91 11.41 4.21
C ALA A 9 -2.18 10.11 4.98
N GLU A 10 -2.98 9.20 4.41
CA GLU A 10 -3.25 7.90 5.02
C GLU A 10 -2.02 7.00 5.01
N ALA A 11 -1.24 6.99 3.91
CA ALA A 11 0.02 6.24 3.84
C ALA A 11 1.00 6.70 4.94
N VAL A 12 1.19 8.01 5.10
CA VAL A 12 2.01 8.59 6.18
C VAL A 12 1.49 8.20 7.56
N ALA A 13 0.18 8.29 7.78
CA ALA A 13 -0.42 7.91 9.06
C ALA A 13 -0.21 6.43 9.39
N LEU A 14 -0.31 5.53 8.40
CA LEU A 14 -0.06 4.10 8.57
C LEU A 14 1.43 3.81 8.84
N ILE A 15 2.35 4.48 8.15
CA ILE A 15 3.79 4.38 8.42
C ILE A 15 4.09 4.78 9.87
N ASP A 16 3.57 5.93 10.32
CA ASP A 16 3.80 6.44 11.67
C ASP A 16 3.20 5.53 12.75
N ARG A 17 1.97 5.04 12.55
CA ARG A 17 1.33 4.07 13.44
C ARG A 17 2.13 2.75 13.50
N HIS A 18 2.64 2.28 12.36
CA HIS A 18 3.46 1.08 12.29
C HIS A 18 4.79 1.26 13.03
N ALA A 19 5.50 2.37 12.78
CA ALA A 19 6.78 2.69 13.42
C ALA A 19 6.67 2.82 14.95
N ARG A 20 5.53 3.31 15.45
CA ARG A 20 5.25 3.39 16.90
C ARG A 20 4.72 2.08 17.50
N GLY A 21 4.53 1.03 16.70
CA GLY A 21 3.91 -0.22 17.13
C GLY A 21 2.41 -0.10 17.47
N ALA A 22 1.78 1.04 17.17
CA ALA A 22 0.36 1.31 17.41
C ALA A 22 -0.56 0.58 16.43
N TRP A 23 -0.01 0.12 15.30
CA TRP A 23 -0.69 -0.72 14.33
C TRP A 23 0.20 -1.90 13.93
N LYS A 24 -0.36 -3.12 14.03
CA LYS A 24 0.27 -4.36 13.56
C LYS A 24 -0.52 -4.89 12.36
N PRO A 25 0.09 -5.00 11.16
CA PRO A 25 -0.58 -5.57 9.99
C PRO A 25 -0.83 -7.07 10.20
N HIS A 26 -2.04 -7.52 9.88
CA HIS A 26 -2.36 -8.95 9.93
C HIS A 26 -1.68 -9.70 8.77
N ASP A 27 -1.76 -11.04 8.79
CA ASP A 27 -1.01 -11.86 7.83
C ASP A 27 -1.39 -11.58 6.37
N ALA A 28 -2.65 -11.27 6.08
CA ALA A 28 -3.05 -11.01 4.70
C ALA A 28 -2.56 -9.63 4.21
N ASP A 29 -2.53 -8.61 5.08
CA ASP A 29 -1.88 -7.33 4.78
C ASP A 29 -0.39 -7.52 4.50
N ARG A 30 0.30 -8.32 5.32
CA ARG A 30 1.71 -8.68 5.10
C ARG A 30 1.92 -9.43 3.79
N ARG A 31 1.05 -10.39 3.46
CA ARG A 31 1.12 -11.11 2.17
C ARG A 31 0.91 -10.18 0.98
N ALA A 32 -0.05 -9.26 1.06
CA ALA A 32 -0.26 -8.25 0.02
C ALA A 32 0.97 -7.35 -0.13
N ALA A 33 1.52 -6.86 0.98
CA ALA A 33 2.70 -6.01 0.98
C ALA A 33 3.92 -6.71 0.36
N VAL A 34 4.20 -7.95 0.77
CA VAL A 34 5.30 -8.75 0.20
C VAL A 34 5.10 -9.04 -1.28
N ALA A 35 3.88 -9.35 -1.72
CA ALA A 35 3.59 -9.58 -3.13
C ALA A 35 3.85 -8.33 -3.98
N LEU A 36 3.40 -7.16 -3.50
CA LEU A 36 3.62 -5.88 -4.18
C LEU A 36 5.09 -5.45 -4.14
N PHE A 37 5.77 -5.64 -3.02
CA PHE A 37 7.20 -5.39 -2.87
C PHE A 37 8.03 -6.16 -3.90
N ARG A 38 7.73 -7.45 -4.12
CA ARG A 38 8.42 -8.26 -5.13
C ARG A 38 8.24 -7.73 -6.56
N PHE A 39 7.11 -7.11 -6.87
CA PHE A 39 6.96 -6.42 -8.16
C PHE A 39 7.86 -5.19 -8.23
N LEU A 40 7.97 -4.40 -7.16
CA LEU A 40 8.85 -3.23 -7.10
C LEU A 40 10.34 -3.59 -7.25
N GLU A 41 10.77 -4.74 -6.72
CA GLU A 41 12.15 -5.24 -6.89
C GLU A 41 12.56 -5.43 -8.37
N THR A 42 11.59 -5.54 -9.29
CA THR A 42 11.88 -5.61 -10.73
C THR A 42 12.25 -4.26 -11.36
N GLY A 43 12.15 -3.17 -10.60
CA GLY A 43 12.39 -1.80 -11.07
C GLY A 43 11.26 -1.22 -11.93
N LEU A 44 10.14 -1.94 -12.07
CA LEU A 44 8.97 -1.49 -12.79
C LEU A 44 8.02 -0.67 -11.89
N PRO A 45 7.34 0.34 -12.44
CA PRO A 45 6.36 1.11 -11.69
C PRO A 45 5.18 0.24 -11.27
N LEU A 46 4.61 0.57 -10.12
CA LEU A 46 3.40 -0.08 -9.62
C LEU A 46 2.20 0.25 -10.53
N THR A 47 1.37 -0.74 -10.82
CA THR A 47 0.15 -0.57 -11.61
C THR A 47 -1.11 -0.93 -10.82
N GLY A 48 -2.25 -0.34 -11.19
CA GLY A 48 -3.53 -0.68 -10.58
C GLY A 48 -3.88 -2.17 -10.72
N GLU A 49 -3.47 -2.82 -11.81
CA GLU A 49 -3.68 -4.25 -12.02
C GLU A 49 -2.85 -5.13 -11.09
N GLN A 50 -1.57 -4.79 -10.86
CA GLN A 50 -0.73 -5.47 -9.88
C GLN A 50 -1.34 -5.39 -8.48
N ILE A 51 -1.83 -4.21 -8.09
CA ILE A 51 -2.50 -4.01 -6.79
C ILE A 51 -3.76 -4.87 -6.70
N ARG A 52 -4.63 -4.82 -7.73
CA ARG A 52 -5.86 -5.64 -7.75
C ARG A 52 -5.54 -7.14 -7.69
N SER A 53 -4.54 -7.61 -8.43
CA SER A 53 -4.09 -9.01 -8.40
C SER A 53 -3.63 -9.43 -7.01
N ALA A 54 -2.79 -8.63 -6.36
CA ALA A 54 -2.33 -8.92 -5.00
C ALA A 54 -3.49 -8.99 -3.99
N LEU A 55 -4.49 -8.12 -4.11
CA LEU A 55 -5.64 -8.10 -3.22
C LEU A 55 -6.58 -9.31 -3.41
N VAL A 56 -6.76 -9.81 -4.64
CA VAL A 56 -7.61 -10.98 -4.93
C VAL A 56 -7.11 -12.24 -4.22
N HIS A 57 -5.80 -12.38 -4.06
CA HIS A 57 -5.19 -13.56 -3.43
C HIS A 57 -5.07 -13.47 -1.90
N THR A 58 -5.69 -12.46 -1.28
CA THR A 58 -5.60 -12.25 0.17
C THR A 58 -6.91 -12.67 0.86
N GLU A 59 -6.81 -13.51 1.90
CA GLU A 59 -7.95 -13.92 2.73
C GLU A 59 -8.81 -12.73 3.17
N PRO A 60 -10.14 -12.89 3.36
CA PRO A 60 -10.99 -11.79 3.83
C PRO A 60 -10.48 -11.23 5.18
N PRO A 61 -10.54 -9.90 5.36
CA PRO A 61 -9.95 -9.26 6.53
C PRO A 61 -10.74 -9.63 7.79
N ALA A 62 -10.04 -10.00 8.86
CA ALA A 62 -10.62 -10.25 10.17
C ALA A 62 -10.57 -8.96 11.02
N GLY A 63 -11.40 -7.97 10.71
CA GLY A 63 -11.52 -6.70 11.47
C GLY A 63 -10.26 -5.81 11.47
N ALA A 64 -10.46 -4.49 11.57
CA ALA A 64 -9.42 -3.42 11.55
C ALA A 64 -8.43 -3.41 10.36
N SER A 65 -8.51 -4.39 9.46
CA SER A 65 -7.67 -4.60 8.28
C SER A 65 -8.22 -3.90 7.03
N GLU A 66 -9.12 -2.93 7.24
CA GLU A 66 -9.69 -2.11 6.18
C GLU A 66 -8.72 -1.01 5.73
N GLY A 67 -7.83 -0.50 6.61
CA GLY A 67 -6.97 0.65 6.32
C GLY A 67 -6.02 0.43 5.13
N LEU A 68 -5.20 -0.62 5.17
CA LEU A 68 -4.25 -0.91 4.09
C LEU A 68 -4.96 -1.28 2.78
N ARG A 69 -6.01 -2.12 2.85
CA ARG A 69 -6.75 -2.55 1.66
C ARG A 69 -7.51 -1.41 1.01
N ALA A 70 -8.14 -0.54 1.80
CA ALA A 70 -8.82 0.65 1.28
C ALA A 70 -7.81 1.58 0.60
N LEU A 71 -6.67 1.82 1.24
CA LEU A 71 -5.57 2.61 0.66
C LEU A 71 -5.08 2.00 -0.66
N LEU A 72 -4.85 0.69 -0.71
CA LEU A 72 -4.41 0.00 -1.93
C LEU A 72 -5.47 0.06 -3.04
N ARG A 73 -6.76 -0.11 -2.72
CA ARG A 73 -7.83 0.05 -3.72
C ARG A 73 -7.92 1.49 -4.25
N ALA A 74 -7.80 2.48 -3.38
CA ALA A 74 -7.79 3.89 -3.78
C ALA A 74 -6.58 4.21 -4.67
N THR A 75 -5.41 3.66 -4.32
CA THR A 75 -4.19 3.78 -5.13
C THR A 75 -4.35 3.11 -6.49
N ALA A 76 -4.97 1.94 -6.55
CA ALA A 76 -5.25 1.28 -7.82
C ALA A 76 -6.17 2.13 -8.73
N ALA A 77 -7.22 2.73 -8.15
CA ALA A 77 -8.11 3.62 -8.89
C ALA A 77 -7.40 4.91 -9.35
N LEU A 78 -6.50 5.47 -8.53
CA LEU A 78 -5.66 6.60 -8.92
C LEU A 78 -4.79 6.26 -10.12
N LEU A 79 -4.16 5.07 -10.11
CA LEU A 79 -3.28 4.60 -11.18
C LEU A 79 -4.02 4.28 -12.49
N ASP A 80 -5.33 4.03 -12.45
CA ASP A 80 -6.15 3.88 -13.65
C ASP A 80 -6.38 5.25 -14.36
N ASP A 81 -6.20 6.38 -13.65
CA ASP A 81 -6.22 7.74 -14.22
C ASP A 81 -4.79 8.27 -14.43
N THR A 82 -4.23 7.99 -15.60
CA THR A 82 -2.82 8.31 -15.93
C THR A 82 -2.50 9.80 -15.87
N ALA A 83 -3.46 10.68 -16.17
CA ALA A 83 -3.24 12.13 -16.11
C ALA A 83 -3.03 12.61 -14.66
N VAL A 84 -3.75 12.01 -13.72
CA VAL A 84 -3.61 12.33 -12.29
C VAL A 84 -2.40 11.62 -11.69
N ALA A 85 -2.19 10.35 -12.03
CA ALA A 85 -1.08 9.54 -11.54
C ALA A 85 0.29 10.10 -11.95
N ASP A 86 0.43 10.57 -13.19
CA ASP A 86 1.68 11.14 -13.70
C ASP A 86 1.95 12.57 -13.21
N GLY A 87 0.94 13.22 -12.61
CA GLY A 87 1.07 14.52 -11.99
C GLY A 87 1.92 14.48 -10.71
N PRO A 88 2.52 15.61 -10.27
CA PRO A 88 3.38 15.65 -9.08
C PRO A 88 2.71 15.09 -7.81
N ALA A 89 1.42 15.40 -7.61
CA ALA A 89 0.67 14.89 -6.46
C ALA A 89 0.42 13.38 -6.54
N GLY A 90 0.16 12.84 -7.74
CA GLY A 90 -0.05 11.41 -7.96
C GLY A 90 1.23 10.61 -7.69
N ARG A 91 2.36 11.09 -8.21
CA ARG A 91 3.68 10.49 -7.95
C ARG A 91 4.03 10.47 -6.47
N ASP A 92 3.87 11.62 -5.80
CA ASP A 92 4.12 11.74 -4.35
C ASP A 92 3.24 10.80 -3.52
N ALA A 93 1.98 10.63 -3.91
CA ALA A 93 1.07 9.69 -3.26
C ALA A 93 1.52 8.23 -3.44
N VAL A 94 1.87 7.84 -4.68
CA VAL A 94 2.34 6.48 -4.99
C VAL A 94 3.66 6.18 -4.29
N ASP A 95 4.59 7.14 -4.23
CA ASP A 95 5.87 6.99 -3.55
C ASP A 95 5.68 6.68 -2.06
N HIS A 96 4.76 7.38 -1.38
CA HIS A 96 4.45 7.09 0.02
C HIS A 96 3.78 5.72 0.23
N VAL A 97 2.99 5.25 -0.73
CA VAL A 97 2.44 3.89 -0.70
C VAL A 97 3.57 2.86 -0.88
N CYS A 98 4.53 3.09 -1.78
CA CYS A 98 5.71 2.23 -1.92
C CYS A 98 6.53 2.17 -0.63
N LEU A 99 6.78 3.31 0.02
CA LEU A 99 7.47 3.36 1.32
C LEU A 99 6.73 2.57 2.41
N LEU A 100 5.41 2.63 2.44
CA LEU A 100 4.60 1.82 3.35
C LEU A 100 4.76 0.33 3.05
N LEU A 101 4.72 -0.07 1.77
CA LEU A 101 4.88 -1.47 1.36
C LEU A 101 6.27 -2.01 1.76
N ASP A 102 7.32 -1.23 1.55
CA ASP A 102 8.69 -1.58 1.97
C ASP A 102 8.77 -1.80 3.49
N ALA A 103 8.21 -0.86 4.26
CA ALA A 103 8.20 -0.96 5.73
C ALA A 103 7.51 -2.24 6.21
N LEU A 104 6.37 -2.59 5.60
CA LEU A 104 5.59 -3.78 5.95
C LEU A 104 6.25 -5.08 5.49
N ALA A 105 6.91 -5.09 4.33
CA ALA A 105 7.57 -6.27 3.78
C ALA A 105 8.89 -6.59 4.51
N LEU A 106 9.61 -5.56 4.97
CA LEU A 106 10.88 -5.69 5.68
C LEU A 106 10.70 -5.85 7.20
N ALA A 107 9.53 -5.54 7.74
CA ALA A 107 9.21 -5.86 9.13
C ALA A 107 9.29 -7.38 9.34
N ARG A 108 10.25 -7.84 10.16
CA ARG A 108 10.33 -9.25 10.52
C ARG A 108 8.98 -9.70 11.10
N PRO A 109 8.45 -10.87 10.71
CA PRO A 109 7.43 -11.50 11.53
C PRO A 109 8.09 -11.68 12.91
N ASP A 110 7.50 -11.09 13.96
CA ASP A 110 7.88 -11.41 15.33
C ASP A 110 7.79 -12.93 15.43
N GLY A 111 8.96 -13.59 15.45
CA GLY A 111 9.07 -15.03 15.52
C GLY A 111 8.64 -15.46 16.91
N THR A 112 7.48 -16.09 17.00
CA THR A 112 7.09 -16.95 18.11
C THR A 112 6.38 -18.17 17.54
#